data_AF-A0A9E1U561-F1
#
_entry.id   AF-A0A9E1U561-F1
#
_cell.length_a   1.000
_cell.length_b   1.000
_cell.length_c   1.000
_cell.angle_alpha   90.00
_cell.angle_beta   90.00
_cell.angle_gamma   90.00
#
_symmetry.space_group_name_H-M   'P 1'
#
loop_
_entity.id
_entity.type
_entity.pdbx_description
1 polymer ?
#
loop_
_entity_poly.entity_id
_entity_poly.type
_entity_poly.pdbx_seq_one_letter_code
_entity_poly.pdbx_strand_id
1 'polypeptide(L)' 'MPPIVAVNERIIGLDVPTVTVDGYHAAKEVIRYLMGLGHTKSGHIAGPSDWTAADQLGISGNSQRRCSGAKLDFQH' A
#
# COMPACT_ATOMS: atom_id res chain seq x y z
N MET A 1 -35.03 -4.06 -3.12
CA MET A 1 -33.81 -3.68 -2.39
C MET A 1 -33.06 -2.66 -3.25
N PRO A 2 -32.67 -1.51 -2.71
CA PRO A 2 -31.88 -0.53 -3.47
C PRO A 2 -30.49 -1.10 -3.81
N PRO A 3 -29.81 -0.58 -4.85
CA PRO A 3 -28.45 -1.00 -5.20
C PRO A 3 -27.47 -0.66 -4.06
N ILE A 4 -26.52 -1.56 -3.80
CA ILE A 4 -25.50 -1.42 -2.76
C ILE A 4 -24.12 -1.37 -3.43
N VAL A 5 -23.29 -0.44 -2.98
CA VAL A 5 -21.89 -0.29 -3.42
C VAL A 5 -21.01 -0.21 -2.19
N ALA A 6 -19.95 -1.01 -2.15
CA ALA A 6 -18.94 -0.95 -1.09
C ALA A 6 -17.92 0.16 -1.40
N VAL A 7 -17.44 0.83 -0.36
CA VAL A 7 -16.47 1.93 -0.47
C VAL A 7 -15.31 1.65 0.47
N ASN A 8 -14.11 2.00 0.03
CA ASN A 8 -12.84 1.86 0.72
C ASN A 8 -12.32 0.43 0.83
N GLU A 9 -13.18 -0.52 1.22
CA GLU A 9 -12.78 -1.91 1.46
C GLU A 9 -13.57 -2.91 0.62
N ARG A 10 -12.87 -3.96 0.19
CA ARG A 10 -13.50 -5.12 -0.46
C ARG A 10 -13.96 -6.10 0.60
N ILE A 11 -15.22 -6.49 0.53
CA ILE A 11 -15.78 -7.56 1.36
C ILE A 11 -15.51 -8.90 0.65
N ILE A 12 -14.61 -9.71 1.20
CA ILE A 12 -14.26 -11.00 0.62
C ILE A 12 -15.49 -11.93 0.67
N GLY A 13 -15.78 -12.60 -0.45
CA GLY A 13 -16.92 -13.51 -0.57
C GLY A 13 -18.25 -12.84 -0.88
N LEU A 14 -18.28 -11.50 -1.03
CA LEU A 14 -19.48 -10.76 -1.44
C LEU A 14 -19.24 -10.06 -2.78
N ASP A 15 -20.01 -10.46 -3.79
CA ASP A 15 -19.95 -9.87 -5.13
C ASP A 15 -20.78 -8.57 -5.19
N VAL A 16 -20.22 -7.51 -4.61
CA VAL A 16 -20.75 -6.15 -4.69
C VAL A 16 -19.77 -5.22 -5.40
N PRO A 17 -20.25 -4.30 -6.26
CA PRO A 17 -19.41 -3.25 -6.81
C PRO A 17 -18.68 -2.53 -5.68
N THR A 18 -17.36 -2.37 -5.81
CA THR A 18 -16.52 -1.76 -4.77
C THR A 18 -15.66 -0.68 -5.38
N VAL A 19 -15.65 0.50 -4.77
CA VAL A 19 -14.72 1.59 -5.07
C VAL A 19 -13.65 1.62 -3.99
N THR A 20 -12.38 1.43 -4.36
CA THR A 20 -11.24 1.49 -3.44
C THR A 20 -10.23 2.52 -3.91
N VAL A 21 -9.33 2.93 -3.01
CA VAL A 21 -8.15 3.72 -3.36
C VAL A 21 -7.02 2.80 -3.81
N ASP A 22 -6.11 3.31 -4.64
CA ASP A 22 -4.85 2.62 -4.96
C ASP A 22 -3.76 3.06 -3.97
N GLY A 23 -3.72 2.38 -2.82
CA GLY A 23 -2.75 2.70 -1.76
C GLY A 23 -1.31 2.46 -2.19
N TYR A 24 -1.05 1.50 -3.08
CA TYR A 24 0.28 1.19 -3.56
C TYR A 24 0.85 2.31 -4.43
N HIS A 25 0.10 2.77 -5.44
CA HIS A 25 0.53 3.89 -6.26
C HIS A 25 0.64 5.17 -5.44
N ALA A 26 -0.31 5.42 -4.53
CA ALA A 26 -0.24 6.59 -3.65
C ALA A 26 1.06 6.58 -2.80
N ALA A 27 1.40 5.46 -2.17
CA ALA A 27 2.62 5.33 -1.39
C ALA A 27 3.88 5.51 -2.26
N LYS A 28 3.88 4.96 -3.48
CA LYS A 28 4.99 5.10 -4.43
C LYS A 28 5.22 6.56 -4.83
N GLU A 29 4.16 7.32 -5.09
CA GLU A 29 4.26 8.75 -5.42
C GLU A 29 4.77 9.58 -4.23
N VAL A 30 4.33 9.28 -3.01
CA VAL A 30 4.85 9.92 -1.79
C VAL A 30 6.35 9.67 -1.62
N ILE A 31 6.81 8.43 -1.79
CA ILE A 31 8.24 8.10 -1.68
C ILE A 31 9.05 8.79 -2.79
N ARG A 32 8.54 8.83 -4.02
CA ARG A 32 9.16 9.57 -5.14
C ARG A 32 9.33 11.04 -4.82
N TYR A 33 8.28 11.67 -4.30
CA TYR A 33 8.33 13.07 -3.89
C TYR A 33 9.38 13.32 -2.80
N LEU A 34 9.42 12.49 -1.74
CA LEU A 34 10.41 12.61 -0.67
C LEU A 34 11.85 12.41 -1.18
N MET A 35 12.08 11.45 -2.07
CA MET A 35 13.39 11.27 -2.70
C MET A 35 13.78 12.49 -3.54
N GLY A 36 12.83 13.10 -4.25
CA GLY A 36 13.05 14.35 -4.99
C GLY A 36 13.46 15.53 -4.12
N LEU A 37 13.08 15.53 -2.83
CA LEU A 37 13.53 16.51 -1.83
C LEU A 37 14.89 16.16 -1.20
N GLY A 38 15.52 15.05 -1.59
CA GLY A 38 16.82 14.60 -1.08
C GLY A 38 16.76 13.64 0.10
N HIS A 39 15.57 13.16 0.50
CA HIS A 39 15.46 12.13 1.54
C HIS A 39 15.99 10.79 1.01
N THR A 40 16.99 10.23 1.69
CA THR A 40 17.61 8.93 1.34
C THR A 40 17.20 7.79 2.26
N LYS A 41 16.48 8.10 3.35
CA LYS A 41 15.99 7.15 4.35
C LYS A 41 14.57 7.51 4.76
N SER A 42 13.68 6.53 4.75
CA SER A 42 12.26 6.66 5.15
C SER A 42 11.84 5.48 6.01
N GLY A 43 11.09 5.74 7.07
CA GLY A 43 10.43 4.71 7.89
C GLY A 43 8.94 4.62 7.56
N HIS A 44 8.39 3.41 7.57
CA HIS A 44 6.96 3.17 7.44
C HIS A 44 6.40 2.63 8.75
N ILE A 45 5.42 3.33 9.31
CA ILE A 45 4.64 2.84 10.46
C ILE A 45 3.33 2.30 9.89
N ALA A 46 3.23 0.98 9.82
CA ALA A 46 2.05 0.29 9.30
C ALA A 46 1.02 0.04 10.42
N GLY A 47 -0.25 -0.04 10.05
CA GLY A 47 -1.29 -0.64 10.89
C GLY A 47 -1.14 -2.16 10.97
N PRO A 48 -2.04 -2.84 11.70
CA PRO A 48 -2.09 -4.30 11.78
C PRO A 48 -2.09 -4.95 10.37
N SER A 49 -1.33 -6.02 10.21
CA SER A 49 -1.11 -6.69 8.91
C SER A 49 -2.34 -7.41 8.36
N ASP A 50 -3.33 -7.67 9.22
CA ASP A 50 -4.62 -8.26 8.89
C ASP A 50 -5.65 -7.24 8.38
N TRP A 51 -5.28 -5.96 8.29
CA TRP A 51 -6.11 -4.94 7.64
C TRP A 51 -5.88 -5.00 6.13
N THR A 52 -6.98 -5.06 5.37
CA THR A 52 -6.98 -5.13 3.90
C THR A 52 -6.21 -3.99 3.22
N ALA A 53 -6.22 -2.79 3.82
CA ALA A 53 -5.41 -1.65 3.39
C ALA A 53 -3.89 -1.84 3.64
N ALA A 54 -3.51 -2.59 4.68
CA ALA A 54 -2.11 -2.94 4.94
C ALA A 54 -1.61 -4.07 4.01
N ASP A 55 -2.53 -4.95 3.61
CA ASP A 55 -2.26 -6.09 2.72
C ASP A 55 -1.99 -5.65 1.26
N GLN A 56 -2.70 -4.62 0.78
CA GLN A 56 -2.49 -4.02 -0.55
C GLN A 56 -1.10 -3.37 -0.75
N LEU A 57 -0.39 -3.04 0.34
CA LEU A 57 1.00 -2.58 0.27
C LEU A 57 2.01 -3.72 0.04
N GLY A 58 1.57 -4.98 -0.05
CA GLY A 58 2.45 -6.10 -0.40
C GLY A 58 3.60 -6.27 0.59
N ILE A 59 3.35 -5.98 1.88
CA ILE A 59 4.22 -6.40 2.99
C ILE A 59 3.69 -7.69 3.59
N SER A 60 3.26 -8.62 2.74
CA SER A 60 3.08 -10.02 3.12
C SER A 60 4.45 -10.61 3.43
N GLY A 61 4.84 -10.57 4.72
CA GLY A 61 5.80 -11.45 5.41
C GLY A 61 7.23 -11.64 4.88
N ASN A 62 7.57 -11.19 3.68
CA ASN A 62 8.85 -11.50 3.02
C ASN A 62 9.62 -10.24 2.56
N SER A 63 8.95 -9.07 2.47
CA SER A 63 9.60 -7.78 2.15
C SER A 63 10.04 -6.98 3.37
N GLN A 64 9.62 -7.36 4.59
CA GLN A 64 10.15 -6.76 5.84
C GLN A 64 11.67 -6.97 5.99
N ARG A 65 12.24 -8.04 5.43
CA ARG A 65 13.72 -8.21 5.35
C ARG A 65 14.40 -7.40 4.24
N ARG A 66 13.65 -6.75 3.36
CA ARG A 66 14.19 -5.80 2.39
C ARG A 66 14.11 -4.35 2.90
N CYS A 67 13.18 -3.97 3.77
CA CYS A 67 13.15 -2.58 4.25
C CYS A 67 14.17 -2.25 5.36
N SER A 68 14.83 -3.25 5.97
CA SER A 68 15.95 -3.01 6.90
C SER A 68 17.33 -3.03 6.23
N GLY A 69 17.42 -3.16 4.89
CA GLY A 69 18.71 -3.18 4.19
C GLY A 69 18.69 -3.18 2.65
N ALA A 70 17.56 -3.05 1.97
CA ALA A 70 17.49 -3.07 0.51
C ALA A 70 17.55 -1.66 -0.06
N LYS A 71 18.69 -1.40 -0.71
CA LYS A 71 18.82 -0.55 -1.89
C LYS A 71 17.57 -0.72 -2.78
N LEU A 72 16.74 0.31 -2.85
CA LEU A 72 15.73 0.44 -3.89
C LEU A 72 16.49 0.87 -5.15
N ASP A 73 16.93 -0.10 -5.95
CA ASP A 73 17.52 0.17 -7.26
C ASP A 73 16.40 0.63 -8.20
N PHE A 74 16.27 1.94 -8.34
CA PHE A 74 15.52 2.56 -9.42
C PHE A 74 16.39 2.52 -10.67
N GLN A 75 16.06 1.63 -11.61
CA GLN A 75 16.67 1.68 -12.94
C GLN A 75 16.18 2.94 -13.67
N HIS A 76 17.16 3.66 -14.23
CA HIS A 76 17.04 4.93 -14.96
C HIS A 76 16.58 4.69 -16.40
#